data_AF-A0A8C6UC22-F1
#
_entry.id   AF-A0A8C6UC22-F1
#
_cell.length_a   1.000
_cell.length_b   1.000
_cell.length_c   1.000
_cell.angle_alpha   90.00
_cell.angle_beta   90.00
_cell.angle_gamma   90.00
#
_symmetry.space_group_name_H-M   'P 1'
#
loop_
_entity.id
_entity.type
_entity.pdbx_description
1 polymer ?
#
loop_
_entity_poly.entity_id
_entity_poly.type
_entity_poly.pdbx_seq_one_letter_code
_entity_poly.pdbx_strand_id
1 'polypeptide(L)'
;MAVAPASLADKIVVLDDDDDEEMTPQPSTAVSRRSSQKNVKQVSPLKAQQSLPTHIVHSPFASSKRETHVIKAENEKLFTEFVEYCTAQTQDCPEVITFLQTKHDKASPTFLTSVEFRNVLGRCLTRAQANRAKTFVYINELCTVLRQHGIKKRQSLVQHETPTSQSASVDQPKAEGKAGAVEEDEQPSTSGTRITCKCDVFQIAYLENLLKVYNEEIRHLQEAELSLDDLGTEDSLYIQEHKLKRKMMKIYEKLCEIKDCSTLTGRVLEQRIDYRGSRYPEINKRIEKFINSTEARIDAPDYQDILQVVRRANERHNLRLPRKQLNDIAKEAFRETASRIQDRRHLDLVYNFGSHLTDAYKPTSDPALEDPSLQRKLRSNRELAIDRLNDVISKYTSKQEDTEEQERLKRSEKDKSNKEVHTAAGSVISQQEGSPHFSLGFACSYCVCVGVGCVESPLFVSNPLNYQRCMMNCCICQILTI
;
A
#
# COMPACT_ATOMS: atom_id res chain seq x y z
N MET A 1 15.90 52.64 -2.47
CA MET A 1 15.42 52.72 -1.06
C MET A 1 13.92 52.92 -1.06
N ALA A 2 13.18 51.97 -0.48
CA ALA A 2 11.84 52.13 0.12
C ALA A 2 11.49 50.75 0.71
N VAL A 3 11.05 50.69 1.97
CA VAL A 3 10.85 49.44 2.73
C VAL A 3 9.47 49.47 3.39
N ALA A 4 8.95 48.27 3.67
CA ALA A 4 7.82 47.92 4.54
C ALA A 4 6.40 47.89 3.92
N PRO A 5 5.46 47.13 4.52
CA PRO A 5 5.60 46.19 5.65
C PRO A 5 5.18 44.73 5.34
N ALA A 6 5.68 43.80 6.16
CA ALA A 6 5.15 42.45 6.26
C ALA A 6 4.11 42.36 7.39
N SER A 7 2.96 41.72 7.13
CA SER A 7 2.04 41.17 8.16
C SER A 7 0.91 40.38 7.48
N LEU A 8 0.95 39.04 7.58
CA LEU A 8 -0.16 38.05 7.46
C LEU A 8 0.29 36.61 7.15
N ALA A 9 1.61 36.33 7.08
CA ALA A 9 2.14 35.00 6.76
C ALA A 9 2.08 33.97 7.92
N ASP A 10 1.70 34.37 9.14
CA ASP A 10 1.81 33.55 10.36
C ASP A 10 0.58 32.67 10.67
N LYS A 11 0.03 31.99 9.65
CA LYS A 11 -0.89 30.85 9.82
C LYS A 11 -0.63 29.73 8.80
N ILE A 12 0.65 29.45 8.57
CA ILE A 12 1.09 28.21 7.92
C ILE A 12 1.47 27.25 9.06
N VAL A 13 0.95 26.02 9.03
CA VAL A 13 1.36 24.98 9.96
C VAL A 13 2.79 24.59 9.58
N VAL A 14 3.74 25.04 10.41
CA VAL A 14 5.09 24.47 10.44
C VAL A 14 4.93 23.01 10.84
N LEU A 15 5.41 22.11 9.97
CA LEU A 15 5.72 20.76 10.39
C LEU A 15 7.19 20.81 10.81
N ASP A 16 7.43 20.64 12.10
CA ASP A 16 8.79 20.59 12.63
C ASP A 16 9.53 19.40 12.00
N ASP A 17 10.65 19.69 11.34
CA ASP A 17 11.67 18.70 10.93
C ASP A 17 12.72 18.67 12.05
N ASP A 18 12.65 17.66 12.92
CA ASP A 18 13.73 17.25 13.84
C ASP A 18 13.41 15.81 14.30
N ASP A 19 14.20 14.83 13.86
CA ASP A 19 14.49 13.54 14.52
C ASP A 19 15.39 12.71 13.58
N ASP A 20 16.70 12.95 13.67
CA ASP A 20 17.74 12.08 13.09
C ASP A 20 17.96 10.86 14.00
N GLU A 21 17.44 9.68 13.63
CA GLU A 21 17.85 8.40 14.25
C GLU A 21 18.66 7.53 13.28
N GLU A 22 19.94 7.33 13.63
CA GLU A 22 20.84 6.35 13.02
C GLU A 22 20.33 4.92 13.25
N MET A 23 20.07 4.16 12.17
CA MET A 23 19.78 2.73 12.31
C MET A 23 20.93 1.86 11.78
N THR A 24 21.77 1.39 12.71
CA THR A 24 22.84 0.42 12.43
C THR A 24 22.27 -1.00 12.29
N PRO A 25 22.73 -1.80 11.30
CA PRO A 25 22.21 -3.15 11.09
C PRO A 25 22.98 -4.22 11.87
N GLN A 26 22.29 -5.04 12.67
CA GLN A 26 22.84 -6.31 13.19
C GLN A 26 21.84 -7.50 13.12
N PRO A 27 22.32 -8.76 13.14
CA PRO A 27 21.59 -9.90 12.56
C PRO A 27 21.26 -11.05 13.54
N SER A 28 20.27 -11.89 13.19
CA SER A 28 20.15 -13.34 13.45
C SER A 28 18.77 -13.82 12.92
N THR A 29 18.57 -14.85 12.08
CA THR A 29 18.95 -16.29 12.04
C THR A 29 18.22 -17.23 13.04
N ALA A 30 17.13 -17.85 12.57
CA ALA A 30 16.59 -19.18 12.96
C ALA A 30 15.38 -19.54 12.04
N VAL A 31 15.02 -20.77 11.64
CA VAL A 31 15.63 -22.13 11.76
C VAL A 31 15.05 -23.10 10.68
N SER A 32 15.82 -24.13 10.30
CA SER A 32 15.47 -25.43 9.65
C SER A 32 14.33 -25.62 8.63
N ARG A 33 14.74 -25.77 7.36
CA ARG A 33 14.61 -26.98 6.49
C ARG A 33 13.50 -28.03 6.77
N ARG A 34 12.70 -28.36 5.73
CA ARG A 34 12.54 -29.75 5.26
C ARG A 34 12.16 -29.88 3.76
N SER A 35 12.82 -30.84 3.10
CA SER A 35 12.60 -31.38 1.74
C SER A 35 11.16 -31.96 1.59
N SER A 36 10.54 -32.19 0.42
CA SER A 36 11.07 -32.87 -0.79
C SER A 36 10.20 -32.77 -2.06
N GLN A 37 10.84 -33.12 -3.19
CA GLN A 37 10.29 -33.78 -4.41
C GLN A 37 9.36 -33.02 -5.38
N LYS A 38 9.95 -32.66 -6.54
CA LYS A 38 9.26 -32.44 -7.81
C LYS A 38 8.90 -33.78 -8.45
N ASN A 39 7.82 -33.82 -9.25
CA ASN A 39 7.63 -34.83 -10.28
C ASN A 39 7.03 -34.19 -11.55
N VAL A 40 7.48 -34.60 -12.73
CA VAL A 40 7.17 -33.98 -14.02
C VAL A 40 6.37 -34.94 -14.88
N LYS A 41 5.27 -34.48 -15.51
CA LYS A 41 4.65 -35.17 -16.65
C LYS A 41 4.22 -34.20 -17.74
N GLN A 42 4.57 -34.56 -18.97
CA GLN A 42 4.17 -33.91 -20.23
C GLN A 42 2.81 -34.44 -20.69
N VAL A 43 2.01 -33.64 -21.41
CA VAL A 43 1.18 -34.06 -22.56
C VAL A 43 1.07 -32.87 -23.55
N SER A 44 0.98 -33.15 -24.85
CA SER A 44 0.95 -32.18 -25.96
C SER A 44 -0.46 -32.15 -26.65
N PRO A 45 -0.72 -31.34 -27.70
CA PRO A 45 -2.01 -30.64 -27.85
C PRO A 45 -3.03 -31.25 -28.84
N LEU A 46 -4.27 -30.76 -28.77
CA LEU A 46 -5.35 -30.99 -29.76
C LEU A 46 -6.03 -29.67 -30.19
N LYS A 47 -6.82 -29.73 -31.27
CA LYS A 47 -6.95 -28.66 -32.28
C LYS A 47 -8.41 -28.38 -32.69
N ALA A 48 -8.70 -27.12 -33.04
CA ALA A 48 -9.95 -26.61 -33.67
C ALA A 48 -11.22 -26.61 -32.77
N GLN A 49 -12.27 -25.80 -33.00
CA GLN A 49 -12.67 -25.02 -34.19
C GLN A 49 -13.04 -23.56 -33.88
N GLN A 50 -13.00 -22.72 -34.92
CA GLN A 50 -13.43 -21.30 -34.90
C GLN A 50 -14.90 -21.16 -35.29
N SER A 51 -15.54 -20.06 -34.87
CA SER A 51 -16.71 -19.49 -35.55
C SER A 51 -16.51 -17.98 -35.74
N LEU A 52 -17.00 -17.45 -36.86
CA LEU A 52 -16.68 -16.10 -37.39
C LEU A 52 -17.68 -15.04 -36.91
N PRO A 53 -17.20 -13.86 -36.47
CA PRO A 53 -17.97 -12.61 -36.51
C PRO A 53 -17.64 -11.80 -37.78
N THR A 54 -18.67 -11.31 -38.46
CA THR A 54 -18.57 -10.52 -39.69
C THR A 54 -18.26 -9.03 -39.42
N HIS A 55 -17.45 -8.43 -40.31
CA HIS A 55 -17.25 -6.98 -40.50
C HIS A 55 -16.89 -6.11 -39.27
N ILE A 56 -15.59 -5.88 -39.08
CA ILE A 56 -14.93 -4.59 -39.41
C ILE A 56 -13.42 -4.88 -39.37
N VAL A 57 -12.77 -4.84 -40.54
CA VAL A 57 -11.32 -5.02 -40.67
C VAL A 57 -10.73 -3.64 -40.91
N HIS A 58 -9.95 -3.15 -39.94
CA HIS A 58 -8.84 -2.16 -40.03
C HIS A 58 -8.69 -1.42 -38.69
N SER A 59 -7.66 -1.77 -37.92
CA SER A 59 -7.26 -1.03 -36.72
C SER A 59 -6.48 0.23 -37.11
N PRO A 60 -6.85 1.43 -36.65
CA PRO A 60 -6.21 2.68 -37.07
C PRO A 60 -4.98 3.09 -36.24
N PHE A 61 -4.52 2.24 -35.31
CA PHE A 61 -3.36 2.53 -34.42
C PHE A 61 -1.99 2.20 -35.06
N ALA A 62 -1.75 2.69 -36.28
CA ALA A 62 -0.46 2.61 -36.96
C ALA A 62 -0.29 3.65 -38.08
N SER A 63 -0.20 4.94 -37.72
CA SER A 63 0.37 5.96 -38.62
C SER A 63 0.83 7.20 -37.84
N SER A 64 2.14 7.45 -37.84
CA SER A 64 2.77 8.67 -37.31
C SER A 64 2.23 9.92 -38.01
N LYS A 65 2.05 11.02 -37.25
CA LYS A 65 1.69 12.38 -37.71
C LYS A 65 0.74 12.43 -38.92
N ARG A 66 -0.56 12.16 -38.72
CA ARG A 66 -1.58 12.74 -39.61
C ARG A 66 -1.55 14.25 -39.45
N GLU A 67 -1.48 14.99 -40.56
CA GLU A 67 -1.54 16.44 -40.55
C GLU A 67 -2.84 16.93 -39.91
N THR A 68 -2.79 18.03 -39.15
CA THR A 68 -3.94 18.60 -38.43
C THR A 68 -5.15 18.84 -39.34
N HIS A 69 -4.90 19.12 -40.63
CA HIS A 69 -5.92 19.29 -41.66
C HIS A 69 -6.72 17.99 -41.95
N VAL A 70 -6.07 16.83 -41.94
CA VAL A 70 -6.72 15.53 -42.18
C VAL A 70 -7.64 15.17 -41.01
N ILE A 71 -7.17 15.36 -39.77
CA ILE A 71 -7.96 15.12 -38.56
C ILE A 71 -9.17 16.08 -38.49
N LYS A 72 -8.98 17.34 -38.89
CA LYS A 72 -10.07 18.32 -38.99
C LYS A 72 -11.18 17.83 -39.93
N ALA A 73 -10.84 17.40 -41.14
CA ALA A 73 -11.81 16.90 -42.12
C ALA A 73 -12.51 15.61 -41.66
N GLU A 74 -11.80 14.70 -40.99
CA GLU A 74 -12.40 13.52 -40.32
C GLU A 74 -13.43 13.92 -39.26
N ASN A 75 -13.10 14.92 -38.43
CA ASN A 75 -13.96 15.38 -37.34
C ASN A 75 -15.22 16.12 -37.85
N GLU A 76 -15.08 16.98 -38.86
CA GLU A 76 -16.22 17.68 -39.49
C GLU A 76 -17.18 16.69 -40.14
N LYS A 77 -16.67 15.64 -40.81
CA LYS A 77 -17.48 14.56 -41.36
C LYS A 77 -18.24 13.79 -40.27
N LEU A 78 -17.56 13.37 -39.20
CA LEU A 78 -18.17 12.63 -38.09
C LEU A 78 -19.22 13.47 -37.32
N PHE A 79 -18.99 14.78 -37.19
CA PHE A 79 -19.98 15.69 -36.61
C PHE A 79 -21.23 15.80 -37.49
N THR A 80 -21.05 15.90 -38.80
CA THR A 80 -22.15 15.93 -39.77
C THR A 80 -22.99 14.65 -39.70
N GLU A 81 -22.34 13.48 -39.72
CA GLU A 81 -23.01 12.17 -39.57
C GLU A 81 -23.79 12.04 -38.25
N PHE A 82 -23.24 12.55 -37.15
CA PHE A 82 -23.94 12.59 -35.86
C PHE A 82 -25.14 13.54 -35.86
N VAL A 83 -25.03 14.71 -36.49
CA VAL A 83 -26.13 15.68 -36.62
C VAL A 83 -27.24 15.12 -37.51
N GLU A 84 -26.93 14.50 -38.64
CA GLU A 84 -27.90 13.85 -39.53
C GLU A 84 -28.65 12.72 -38.78
N TYR A 85 -27.91 11.84 -38.09
CA TYR A 85 -28.51 10.77 -37.29
C TYR A 85 -29.45 11.31 -36.20
N CYS A 86 -29.01 12.33 -35.46
CA CYS A 86 -29.82 12.94 -34.42
C CYS A 86 -31.06 13.64 -34.98
N THR A 87 -30.94 14.35 -36.11
CA THR A 87 -32.06 15.05 -36.77
C THR A 87 -33.20 14.08 -37.11
N ALA A 88 -32.87 12.89 -37.61
CA ALA A 88 -33.86 11.85 -37.90
C ALA A 88 -34.61 11.34 -36.65
N GLN A 89 -34.03 11.48 -35.45
CA GLN A 89 -34.57 11.00 -34.17
C GLN A 89 -35.12 12.12 -33.26
N THR A 90 -35.01 13.40 -33.65
CA THR A 90 -35.48 14.56 -32.86
C THR A 90 -36.52 15.40 -33.60
N GLN A 91 -37.37 14.74 -34.40
CA GLN A 91 -38.41 15.40 -35.23
C GLN A 91 -39.38 16.24 -34.39
N ASP A 92 -39.66 15.82 -33.15
CA ASP A 92 -40.58 16.50 -32.23
C ASP A 92 -39.98 17.79 -31.59
N CYS A 93 -38.67 18.02 -31.70
CA CYS A 93 -37.97 19.17 -31.10
C CYS A 93 -36.69 19.55 -31.87
N PRO A 94 -36.81 20.15 -33.07
CA PRO A 94 -35.67 20.46 -33.94
C PRO A 94 -34.69 21.49 -33.34
N GLU A 95 -35.11 22.30 -32.36
CA GLU A 95 -34.28 23.30 -31.68
C GLU A 95 -33.06 22.68 -30.99
N VAL A 96 -33.15 21.40 -30.62
CA VAL A 96 -32.06 20.63 -30.00
C VAL A 96 -30.86 20.52 -30.95
N ILE A 97 -31.10 20.37 -32.25
CA ILE A 97 -30.04 20.31 -33.28
C ILE A 97 -29.42 21.68 -33.50
N THR A 98 -30.24 22.73 -33.61
CA THR A 98 -29.77 24.12 -33.71
C THR A 98 -28.93 24.52 -32.48
N PHE A 99 -29.32 24.07 -31.29
CA PHE A 99 -28.55 24.27 -30.07
C PHE A 99 -27.21 23.54 -30.11
N LEU A 100 -27.17 22.27 -30.55
CA LEU A 100 -25.92 21.50 -30.69
C LEU A 100 -24.95 22.17 -31.67
N GLN A 101 -25.42 22.58 -32.86
CA GLN A 101 -24.63 23.35 -33.83
C GLN A 101 -24.12 24.67 -33.22
N THR A 102 -24.99 25.43 -32.54
CA THR A 102 -24.60 26.66 -31.82
C THR A 102 -23.54 26.43 -30.74
N LYS A 103 -23.43 25.22 -30.15
CA LYS A 103 -22.34 24.88 -29.22
C LYS A 103 -21.07 24.44 -29.93
N HIS A 104 -21.19 23.76 -31.06
CA HIS A 104 -20.06 23.42 -31.93
C HIS A 104 -19.33 24.68 -32.42
N ASP A 105 -20.06 25.64 -32.96
CA ASP A 105 -19.49 26.89 -33.51
C ASP A 105 -18.85 27.79 -32.45
N LYS A 106 -19.17 27.55 -31.17
CA LYS A 106 -18.59 28.25 -30.01
C LYS A 106 -17.44 27.48 -29.33
N ALA A 107 -17.14 26.28 -29.80
CA ALA A 107 -16.01 25.49 -29.33
C ALA A 107 -14.67 26.06 -29.85
N SER A 108 -13.59 25.81 -29.12
CA SER A 108 -12.25 26.25 -29.51
C SER A 108 -11.74 25.48 -30.74
N PRO A 109 -11.13 26.16 -31.75
CA PRO A 109 -10.64 25.49 -32.95
C PRO A 109 -9.65 24.37 -32.66
N THR A 110 -8.77 24.56 -31.66
CA THR A 110 -7.80 23.56 -31.19
C THR A 110 -8.47 22.26 -30.74
N PHE A 111 -9.64 22.36 -30.08
CA PHE A 111 -10.42 21.18 -29.67
C PHE A 111 -11.10 20.53 -30.88
N LEU A 112 -11.69 21.31 -31.79
CA LEU A 112 -12.34 20.78 -32.99
C LEU A 112 -11.37 20.04 -33.92
N THR A 113 -10.09 20.41 -33.94
CA THR A 113 -9.03 19.68 -34.67
C THR A 113 -8.36 18.55 -33.88
N SER A 114 -8.84 18.23 -32.67
CA SER A 114 -8.20 17.26 -31.78
C SER A 114 -8.65 15.82 -32.01
N VAL A 115 -7.80 14.86 -31.61
CA VAL A 115 -8.16 13.44 -31.53
C VAL A 115 -9.16 13.18 -30.38
N GLU A 116 -9.17 14.03 -29.34
CA GLU A 116 -10.10 13.95 -28.23
C GLU A 116 -11.55 14.14 -28.69
N PHE A 117 -11.81 15.20 -29.48
CA PHE A 117 -13.12 15.48 -30.06
C PHE A 117 -13.60 14.32 -30.94
N ARG A 118 -12.71 13.77 -31.79
CA ARG A 118 -12.99 12.56 -32.60
C ARG A 118 -13.45 11.38 -31.75
N ASN A 119 -12.76 11.13 -30.64
CA ASN A 119 -13.05 10.01 -29.73
C ASN A 119 -14.33 10.24 -28.92
N VAL A 120 -14.70 11.49 -28.62
CA VAL A 120 -16.00 11.82 -28.01
C VAL A 120 -17.13 11.64 -29.02
N LEU A 121 -17.01 12.19 -30.23
CA LEU A 121 -17.99 12.04 -31.31
C LEU A 121 -18.26 10.57 -31.65
N GLY A 122 -17.21 9.79 -31.94
CA GLY A 122 -17.36 8.39 -32.32
C GLY A 122 -18.05 7.54 -31.24
N ARG A 123 -17.76 7.82 -29.95
CA ARG A 123 -18.46 7.17 -28.82
C ARG A 123 -19.93 7.60 -28.73
N CYS A 124 -20.24 8.88 -28.88
CA CYS A 124 -21.61 9.38 -28.86
C CYS A 124 -22.43 8.80 -30.01
N LEU A 125 -21.88 8.79 -31.23
CA LEU A 125 -22.51 8.22 -32.43
C LEU A 125 -22.80 6.72 -32.29
N THR A 126 -21.78 5.93 -31.91
CA THR A 126 -21.95 4.47 -31.72
C THR A 126 -23.02 4.15 -30.68
N ARG A 127 -23.06 4.91 -29.57
CA ARG A 127 -24.05 4.72 -28.50
C ARG A 127 -25.45 5.16 -28.91
N ALA A 128 -25.59 6.27 -29.63
CA ALA A 128 -26.88 6.75 -30.16
C ALA A 128 -27.46 5.76 -31.17
N GLN A 129 -26.63 5.21 -32.06
CA GLN A 129 -27.01 4.15 -33.01
C GLN A 129 -27.46 2.86 -32.30
N ALA A 130 -26.76 2.46 -31.22
CA ALA A 130 -27.11 1.28 -30.43
C ALA A 130 -28.36 1.45 -29.55
N ASN A 131 -28.67 2.68 -29.09
CA ASN A 131 -29.81 2.94 -28.20
C ASN A 131 -30.53 4.26 -28.50
N ARG A 132 -31.47 4.19 -29.46
CA ARG A 132 -32.30 5.33 -29.91
C ARG A 132 -33.05 6.04 -28.78
N ALA A 133 -33.53 5.31 -27.77
CA ALA A 133 -34.27 5.89 -26.64
C ALA A 133 -33.43 6.83 -25.76
N LYS A 134 -32.10 6.78 -25.89
CA LYS A 134 -31.15 7.64 -25.14
C LYS A 134 -30.47 8.70 -26.00
N THR A 135 -30.90 8.94 -27.24
CA THR A 135 -30.32 9.93 -28.16
C THR A 135 -30.12 11.31 -27.50
N PHE A 136 -31.13 11.83 -26.78
CA PHE A 136 -31.03 13.10 -26.05
C PHE A 136 -29.94 13.13 -24.97
N VAL A 137 -29.64 12.00 -24.33
CA VAL A 137 -28.56 11.89 -23.33
C VAL A 137 -27.20 12.06 -24.03
N TYR A 138 -27.01 11.42 -25.18
CA TYR A 138 -25.77 11.52 -25.96
C TYR A 138 -25.59 12.90 -26.61
N ILE A 139 -26.67 13.54 -27.04
CA ILE A 139 -26.65 14.94 -27.47
C ILE A 139 -26.23 15.86 -26.31
N ASN A 140 -26.75 15.66 -25.09
CA ASN A 140 -26.35 16.46 -23.94
C ASN A 140 -24.92 16.15 -23.45
N GLU A 141 -24.45 14.90 -23.54
CA GLU A 141 -23.05 14.49 -23.32
C GLU A 141 -22.13 15.32 -24.24
N LEU A 142 -22.39 15.29 -25.55
CA LEU A 142 -21.64 16.06 -26.54
C LEU A 142 -21.73 17.58 -26.33
N CYS A 143 -22.93 18.12 -26.05
CA CYS A 143 -23.11 19.54 -25.74
C CYS A 143 -22.34 19.97 -24.49
N THR A 144 -22.17 19.09 -23.50
CA THR A 144 -21.42 19.38 -22.27
C THR A 144 -19.94 19.48 -22.54
N VAL A 145 -19.38 18.55 -23.32
CA VAL A 145 -17.98 18.61 -23.77
C VAL A 145 -17.73 19.85 -24.64
N LEU A 146 -18.60 20.15 -25.61
CA LEU A 146 -18.49 21.37 -26.43
C LEU A 146 -18.55 22.66 -25.59
N ARG A 147 -19.37 22.70 -24.52
CA ARG A 147 -19.40 23.82 -23.55
C ARG A 147 -18.11 23.93 -22.74
N GLN A 148 -17.52 22.81 -22.32
CA GLN A 148 -16.27 22.76 -21.55
C GLN A 148 -15.09 23.34 -22.36
N HIS A 149 -15.03 23.04 -23.65
CA HIS A 149 -13.99 23.53 -24.58
C HIS A 149 -14.41 24.80 -25.36
N GLY A 150 -15.43 25.52 -24.89
CA GLY A 150 -15.93 26.76 -25.49
C GLY A 150 -14.98 27.95 -25.36
N ILE A 151 -14.96 28.83 -26.36
CA ILE A 151 -14.16 30.07 -26.33
C ILE A 151 -14.79 31.03 -25.30
N LYS A 152 -14.24 31.04 -24.08
CA LYS A 152 -14.67 31.95 -23.01
C LYS A 152 -14.28 33.39 -23.36
N LYS A 153 -15.25 34.19 -23.83
CA LYS A 153 -15.07 35.63 -24.06
C LYS A 153 -14.82 36.33 -22.72
N ARG A 154 -13.55 36.54 -22.38
CA ARG A 154 -13.10 37.32 -21.23
C ARG A 154 -13.75 38.70 -21.30
N GLN A 155 -14.63 39.01 -20.35
CA GLN A 155 -15.13 40.37 -20.17
C GLN A 155 -13.94 41.26 -19.82
N SER A 156 -13.50 42.06 -20.78
CA SER A 156 -12.52 43.11 -20.52
C SER A 156 -13.21 44.20 -19.73
N LEU A 157 -12.61 44.62 -18.62
CA LEU A 157 -12.88 45.95 -18.11
C LEU A 157 -12.56 46.95 -19.22
N VAL A 158 -13.49 47.87 -19.48
CA VAL A 158 -13.32 48.94 -20.47
C VAL A 158 -12.76 50.16 -19.73
N GLN A 159 -11.63 50.67 -20.21
CA GLN A 159 -11.06 51.93 -19.76
C GLN A 159 -11.95 53.10 -20.21
N HIS A 160 -11.89 54.17 -19.44
CA HIS A 160 -12.81 55.30 -19.50
C HIS A 160 -12.28 56.38 -20.45
N GLU A 161 -12.98 56.63 -21.57
CA GLU A 161 -12.85 57.89 -22.34
C GLU A 161 -14.24 58.50 -22.54
N THR A 162 -14.37 59.79 -22.23
CA THR A 162 -15.60 60.58 -22.33
C THR A 162 -15.69 61.28 -23.68
N PRO A 163 -16.92 61.66 -24.12
CA PRO A 163 -17.24 63.09 -24.02
C PRO A 163 -18.70 63.45 -23.63
N THR A 164 -18.81 64.51 -22.83
CA THR A 164 -19.77 65.64 -22.96
C THR A 164 -21.27 65.48 -22.63
N SER A 165 -21.67 66.12 -21.50
CA SER A 165 -22.99 66.79 -21.22
C SER A 165 -24.28 65.93 -21.21
N GLN A 166 -25.34 66.17 -20.42
CA GLN A 166 -25.77 67.11 -19.35
C GLN A 166 -27.10 66.52 -18.74
N SER A 167 -27.75 66.94 -17.65
CA SER A 167 -27.54 67.95 -16.58
C SER A 167 -28.48 67.65 -15.38
N ALA A 168 -28.07 67.97 -14.14
CA ALA A 168 -28.88 68.04 -12.90
C ALA A 168 -29.51 66.70 -12.37
N SER A 169 -29.83 66.48 -11.08
CA SER A 169 -29.70 67.30 -9.85
C SER A 169 -29.64 66.41 -8.58
N VAL A 170 -29.06 66.97 -7.52
CA VAL A 170 -29.16 66.69 -6.06
C VAL A 170 -30.33 65.77 -5.60
N ASP A 171 -30.07 64.68 -4.84
CA ASP A 171 -30.16 64.65 -3.36
C ASP A 171 -29.79 63.29 -2.70
N GLN A 172 -29.57 63.30 -1.37
CA GLN A 172 -29.33 62.16 -0.45
C GLN A 172 -30.24 62.35 0.81
N PRO A 173 -30.19 61.53 1.88
CA PRO A 173 -30.45 60.09 1.99
C PRO A 173 -31.47 59.75 3.12
N LYS A 174 -32.02 58.52 3.16
CA LYS A 174 -32.49 57.76 4.37
C LYS A 174 -33.13 56.44 3.89
N ALA A 175 -32.88 55.23 4.40
CA ALA A 175 -32.70 54.72 5.78
C ALA A 175 -33.97 54.77 6.64
N GLU A 176 -34.64 53.62 6.83
CA GLU A 176 -34.80 52.92 8.13
C GLU A 176 -35.86 51.80 8.12
N GLY A 177 -35.61 50.74 8.89
CA GLY A 177 -36.64 49.80 9.40
C GLY A 177 -37.07 48.64 8.46
N LYS A 178 -37.52 47.50 8.98
CA LYS A 178 -37.46 47.03 10.38
C LYS A 178 -37.60 45.50 10.44
N ALA A 179 -37.08 44.96 11.53
CA ALA A 179 -37.13 43.59 12.01
C ALA A 179 -38.50 42.88 11.89
N GLY A 180 -38.44 41.55 11.76
CA GLY A 180 -39.55 40.62 11.82
C GLY A 180 -39.05 39.19 12.04
N ALA A 181 -38.57 38.90 13.25
CA ALA A 181 -38.23 37.54 13.67
C ALA A 181 -39.49 36.79 14.10
N VAL A 182 -39.63 35.55 13.67
CA VAL A 182 -40.53 34.56 14.27
C VAL A 182 -39.72 33.27 14.38
N GLU A 183 -39.49 32.84 15.62
CA GLU A 183 -39.00 31.51 15.96
C GLU A 183 -40.22 30.68 16.35
N GLU A 184 -40.39 29.50 15.72
CA GLU A 184 -41.11 28.38 16.33
C GLU A 184 -40.24 27.13 16.16
N ASP A 185 -40.30 26.28 17.19
CA ASP A 185 -39.36 25.21 17.51
C ASP A 185 -39.87 23.85 17.00
N GLU A 186 -38.95 22.94 16.61
CA GLU A 186 -39.16 21.48 16.48
C GLU A 186 -37.79 20.80 16.18
N GLN A 187 -37.36 19.94 17.10
CA GLN A 187 -36.16 19.09 17.01
C GLN A 187 -36.53 17.67 16.47
N PRO A 188 -35.57 16.75 16.26
CA PRO A 188 -34.37 16.84 15.43
C PRO A 188 -34.37 15.70 14.38
N SER A 189 -33.55 15.78 13.32
CA SER A 189 -33.28 14.60 12.48
C SER A 189 -31.87 14.53 11.91
N THR A 190 -31.36 13.30 11.89
CA THR A 190 -29.94 12.98 11.82
C THR A 190 -29.47 12.66 10.40
N SER A 191 -28.84 13.61 9.72
CA SER A 191 -27.84 13.34 8.67
C SER A 191 -27.12 14.63 8.27
N GLY A 192 -26.30 15.15 9.19
CA GLY A 192 -25.43 16.29 8.90
C GLY A 192 -24.26 15.90 7.99
N THR A 193 -24.52 15.63 6.71
CA THR A 193 -23.49 15.70 5.68
C THR A 193 -22.94 17.12 5.73
N ARG A 194 -21.72 17.28 6.25
CA ARG A 194 -21.08 18.59 6.38
C ARG A 194 -21.06 19.24 5.00
N ILE A 195 -21.75 20.37 4.88
CA ILE A 195 -21.70 21.22 3.71
C ILE A 195 -20.24 21.69 3.61
N THR A 196 -19.49 21.12 2.66
CA THR A 196 -18.08 21.45 2.43
C THR A 196 -17.96 22.95 2.24
N CYS A 197 -17.14 23.60 3.06
CA CYS A 197 -16.85 25.01 2.90
C CYS A 197 -16.22 25.24 1.52
N LYS A 198 -16.43 26.41 0.92
CA LYS A 198 -15.75 26.76 -0.34
C LYS A 198 -14.23 26.61 -0.23
N CYS A 199 -13.68 26.83 0.98
CA CYS A 199 -12.27 26.62 1.33
C CYS A 199 -11.82 25.18 1.07
N ASP A 200 -12.58 24.19 1.54
CA ASP A 200 -12.24 22.76 1.47
C ASP A 200 -12.15 22.29 0.01
N VAL A 201 -13.03 22.81 -0.85
CA VAL A 201 -13.00 22.52 -2.30
C VAL A 201 -11.73 23.07 -2.97
N PHE A 202 -11.29 24.28 -2.60
CA PHE A 202 -10.01 24.82 -3.08
C PHE A 202 -8.81 24.05 -2.51
N GLN A 203 -8.87 23.62 -1.24
CA GLN A 203 -7.82 22.83 -0.60
C GLN A 203 -7.67 21.45 -1.24
N ILE A 204 -8.78 20.76 -1.55
CA ILE A 204 -8.78 19.51 -2.31
C ILE A 204 -8.12 19.72 -3.68
N ALA A 205 -8.55 20.73 -4.44
CA ALA A 205 -8.00 20.99 -5.77
C ALA A 205 -6.49 21.33 -5.74
N TYR A 206 -6.03 22.05 -4.71
CA TYR A 206 -4.62 22.33 -4.49
C TYR A 206 -3.82 21.04 -4.21
N LEU A 207 -4.29 20.22 -3.27
CA LEU A 207 -3.61 18.97 -2.89
C LEU A 207 -3.62 17.94 -4.04
N GLU A 208 -4.70 17.85 -4.83
CA GLU A 208 -4.76 17.01 -6.03
C GLU A 208 -3.77 17.48 -7.11
N ASN A 209 -3.63 18.80 -7.32
CA ASN A 209 -2.63 19.34 -8.24
C ASN A 209 -1.20 19.11 -7.74
N LEU A 210 -0.95 19.25 -6.43
CA LEU A 210 0.36 18.97 -5.82
C LEU A 210 0.72 17.47 -5.94
N LEU A 211 -0.24 16.57 -5.72
CA LEU A 211 -0.08 15.13 -5.94
C LEU A 211 0.30 14.82 -7.39
N LYS A 212 -0.32 15.52 -8.35
CA LYS A 212 0.00 15.39 -9.78
C LYS A 212 1.43 15.87 -10.09
N VAL A 213 1.85 17.03 -9.58
CA VAL A 213 3.22 17.55 -9.75
C VAL A 213 4.25 16.58 -9.18
N TYR A 214 4.01 16.03 -7.99
CA TYR A 214 4.90 15.01 -7.41
C TYR A 214 4.92 13.71 -8.23
N ASN A 215 3.81 13.31 -8.85
CA ASN A 215 3.79 12.15 -9.75
C ASN A 215 4.62 12.39 -11.02
N GLU A 216 4.55 13.59 -11.60
CA GLU A 216 5.34 13.98 -12.77
C GLU A 216 6.85 14.02 -12.43
N GLU A 217 7.24 14.57 -11.27
CA GLU A 217 8.64 14.57 -10.82
C GLU A 217 9.16 13.16 -10.50
N ILE A 218 8.36 12.31 -9.84
CA ILE A 218 8.73 10.91 -9.57
C ILE A 218 8.98 10.14 -10.88
N ARG A 219 8.21 10.40 -11.94
CA ARG A 219 8.45 9.79 -13.26
C ARG A 219 9.75 10.26 -13.89
N HIS A 220 10.05 11.55 -13.80
CA HIS A 220 11.30 12.12 -14.30
C HIS A 220 12.51 11.53 -13.57
N LEU A 221 12.46 11.42 -12.24
CA LEU A 221 13.53 10.78 -11.44
C LEU A 221 13.70 9.29 -11.74
N GLN A 222 12.61 8.58 -12.08
CA GLN A 222 12.66 7.16 -12.51
C GLN A 222 13.24 6.95 -13.91
N GLU A 223 13.21 7.97 -14.76
CA GLU A 223 13.77 7.95 -16.12
C GLU A 223 15.25 8.35 -16.15
N ALA A 224 15.77 8.97 -15.07
CA ALA A 224 17.15 9.40 -14.98
C ALA A 224 18.12 8.22 -14.73
N GLU A 225 19.21 8.18 -15.51
CA GLU A 225 20.30 7.22 -15.32
C GLU A 225 21.21 7.67 -14.15
N LEU A 226 21.59 6.75 -13.27
CA LEU A 226 22.54 7.00 -12.17
C LEU A 226 23.92 6.43 -12.52
N SER A 227 24.97 7.22 -12.32
CA SER A 227 26.36 6.74 -12.42
C SER A 227 26.79 5.98 -11.15
N LEU A 228 27.96 5.34 -11.21
CA LEU A 228 28.55 4.67 -10.04
C LEU A 228 28.94 5.67 -8.93
N ASP A 229 29.31 6.90 -9.30
CA ASP A 229 29.65 7.95 -8.35
C ASP A 229 28.36 8.48 -7.67
N ASP A 230 27.28 8.68 -8.45
CA ASP A 230 25.98 9.11 -7.93
C ASP A 230 25.39 8.08 -6.95
N LEU A 231 25.55 6.77 -7.22
CA LEU A 231 25.11 5.69 -6.31
C LEU A 231 25.77 5.73 -4.93
N GLY A 232 26.92 6.41 -4.80
CA GLY A 232 27.59 6.65 -3.51
C GLY A 232 27.09 7.89 -2.76
N THR A 233 26.21 8.71 -3.36
CA THR A 233 25.74 9.97 -2.76
C THR A 233 24.46 9.81 -1.94
N GLU A 234 24.41 10.51 -0.81
CA GLU A 234 23.26 10.49 0.13
C GLU A 234 21.99 11.09 -0.47
N ASP A 235 22.13 12.10 -1.33
CA ASP A 235 21.05 12.74 -2.08
C ASP A 235 20.99 12.31 -3.55
N SER A 236 21.35 11.05 -3.84
CA SER A 236 21.16 10.46 -5.17
C SER A 236 19.69 10.51 -5.63
N LEU A 237 19.46 10.54 -6.94
CA LEU A 237 18.12 10.68 -7.52
C LEU A 237 17.12 9.61 -7.03
N TYR A 238 17.61 8.40 -6.74
CA TYR A 238 16.83 7.31 -6.13
C TYR A 238 16.37 7.62 -4.69
N ILE A 239 17.23 8.25 -3.88
CA ILE A 239 16.86 8.70 -2.53
C ILE A 239 15.89 9.89 -2.60
N GLN A 240 16.06 10.79 -3.57
CA GLN A 240 15.11 11.88 -3.82
C GLN A 240 13.72 11.35 -4.23
N GLU A 241 13.67 10.36 -5.13
CA GLU A 241 12.44 9.66 -5.53
C GLU A 241 11.73 9.05 -4.31
N HIS A 242 12.50 8.40 -3.43
CA HIS A 242 11.98 7.83 -2.18
C HIS A 242 11.45 8.92 -1.21
N LYS A 243 12.18 10.01 -1.01
CA LYS A 243 11.76 11.18 -0.20
C LYS A 243 10.44 11.78 -0.75
N LEU A 244 10.32 11.92 -2.06
CA LEU A 244 9.10 12.39 -2.75
C LEU A 244 7.92 11.42 -2.58
N LYS A 245 8.13 10.11 -2.75
CA LYS A 245 7.09 9.08 -2.52
C LYS A 245 6.53 9.13 -1.09
N ARG A 246 7.35 9.35 -0.06
CA ARG A 246 6.86 9.56 1.32
C ARG A 246 5.98 10.81 1.43
N LYS A 247 6.42 11.95 0.87
CA LYS A 247 5.64 13.21 0.86
C LYS A 247 4.31 13.07 0.11
N MET A 248 4.31 12.32 -1.00
CA MET A 248 3.11 11.99 -1.79
C MET A 248 2.07 11.22 -0.95
N MET A 249 2.49 10.26 -0.11
CA MET A 249 1.58 9.54 0.78
C MET A 249 0.98 10.43 1.88
N LYS A 250 1.77 11.32 2.50
CA LYS A 250 1.25 12.31 3.48
C LYS A 250 0.16 13.21 2.87
N ILE A 251 0.30 13.58 1.59
CA ILE A 251 -0.73 14.35 0.86
C ILE A 251 -1.99 13.50 0.61
N TYR A 252 -1.82 12.23 0.24
CA TYR A 252 -2.94 11.30 0.05
C TYR A 252 -3.73 11.06 1.34
N GLU A 253 -3.06 10.84 2.47
CA GLU A 253 -3.67 10.73 3.79
C GLU A 253 -4.48 11.99 4.11
N LYS A 254 -3.90 13.18 3.90
CA LYS A 254 -4.61 14.45 4.14
C LYS A 254 -5.81 14.66 3.22
N LEU A 255 -5.73 14.21 1.96
CA LEU A 255 -6.88 14.20 1.04
C LEU A 255 -7.99 13.26 1.50
N CYS A 256 -7.65 12.10 2.08
CA CYS A 256 -8.63 11.17 2.64
C CYS A 256 -9.34 11.77 3.86
N GLU A 257 -8.61 12.42 4.77
CA GLU A 257 -9.19 13.14 5.92
C GLU A 257 -10.20 14.22 5.48
N ILE A 258 -9.82 15.08 4.53
CA ILE A 258 -10.67 16.20 4.07
C ILE A 258 -11.92 15.69 3.33
N LYS A 259 -11.82 14.54 2.65
CA LYS A 259 -12.93 13.92 1.92
C LYS A 259 -13.79 12.96 2.76
N ASP A 260 -13.45 12.75 4.04
CA ASP A 260 -14.09 11.76 4.92
C ASP A 260 -14.09 10.33 4.31
N CYS A 261 -12.95 9.96 3.73
CA CYS A 261 -12.72 8.70 3.03
C CYS A 261 -11.72 7.81 3.77
N SER A 262 -11.84 6.49 3.58
CA SER A 262 -10.84 5.54 4.08
C SER A 262 -9.52 5.67 3.30
N THR A 263 -8.39 5.52 3.99
CA THR A 263 -7.03 5.50 3.41
C THR A 263 -6.70 4.22 2.63
N LEU A 264 -7.61 3.23 2.60
CA LEU A 264 -7.45 2.00 1.82
C LEU A 264 -7.22 2.29 0.33
N THR A 265 -6.22 1.63 -0.24
CA THR A 265 -5.76 1.84 -1.62
C THR A 265 -6.28 0.80 -2.60
N GLY A 266 -6.98 -0.24 -2.11
CA GLY A 266 -7.45 -1.37 -2.91
C GLY A 266 -6.39 -2.46 -3.12
N ARG A 267 -5.27 -2.41 -2.39
CA ARG A 267 -4.16 -3.35 -2.51
C ARG A 267 -4.55 -4.78 -2.14
N VAL A 268 -3.82 -5.75 -2.69
CA VAL A 268 -4.11 -7.18 -2.42
C VAL A 268 -3.78 -7.56 -0.98
N LEU A 269 -2.84 -6.88 -0.31
CA LEU A 269 -2.62 -7.03 1.14
C LEU A 269 -3.82 -6.61 1.99
N GLU A 270 -4.68 -5.70 1.50
CA GLU A 270 -5.85 -5.22 2.23
C GLU A 270 -6.98 -6.26 2.25
N GLN A 271 -7.00 -7.16 1.24
CA GLN A 271 -8.01 -8.20 1.07
C GLN A 271 -7.98 -9.23 2.22
N ARG A 272 -9.19 -9.58 2.67
CA ARG A 272 -9.43 -10.54 3.74
C ARG A 272 -9.15 -11.96 3.24
N ILE A 273 -8.29 -12.68 3.95
CA ILE A 273 -8.11 -14.13 3.75
C ILE A 273 -9.18 -14.86 4.56
N ASP A 274 -10.10 -15.52 3.88
CA ASP A 274 -11.04 -16.44 4.53
C ASP A 274 -10.33 -17.73 4.95
N TYR A 275 -10.75 -18.34 6.07
CA TYR A 275 -10.20 -19.60 6.55
C TYR A 275 -11.29 -20.59 6.99
N ARG A 276 -11.24 -21.81 6.44
CA ARG A 276 -12.22 -22.88 6.66
C ARG A 276 -11.60 -24.28 6.81
N GLY A 277 -10.31 -24.36 7.14
CA GLY A 277 -9.54 -25.62 7.13
C GLY A 277 -9.95 -26.65 8.20
N SER A 278 -10.50 -26.21 9.34
CA SER A 278 -10.94 -27.13 10.40
C SER A 278 -12.44 -27.41 10.37
N ARG A 279 -12.86 -28.52 10.98
CA ARG A 279 -14.28 -28.86 11.18
C ARG A 279 -15.00 -28.00 12.22
N TYR A 280 -14.29 -27.15 12.96
CA TYR A 280 -14.82 -26.37 14.07
C TYR A 280 -14.93 -24.88 13.67
N PRO A 281 -16.14 -24.35 13.42
CA PRO A 281 -16.33 -22.96 12.99
C PRO A 281 -15.76 -21.92 13.96
N GLU A 282 -15.69 -22.24 15.25
CA GLU A 282 -15.16 -21.40 16.32
C GLU A 282 -13.66 -21.19 16.16
N ILE A 283 -12.93 -22.29 15.89
CA ILE A 283 -11.49 -22.28 15.61
C ILE A 283 -11.25 -21.54 14.29
N ASN A 284 -12.05 -21.82 13.25
CA ASN A 284 -11.92 -21.17 11.95
C ASN A 284 -12.06 -19.65 12.06
N LYS A 285 -13.13 -19.15 12.68
CA LYS A 285 -13.37 -17.71 12.90
C LYS A 285 -12.24 -17.05 13.72
N ARG A 286 -11.62 -17.76 14.67
CA ARG A 286 -10.55 -17.19 15.50
C ARG A 286 -9.23 -17.07 14.72
N ILE A 287 -8.87 -18.08 13.92
CA ILE A 287 -7.72 -18.05 13.01
C ILE A 287 -7.95 -16.98 11.95
N GLU A 288 -9.12 -16.95 11.33
CA GLU A 288 -9.51 -15.97 10.32
C GLU A 288 -9.46 -14.52 10.83
N LYS A 289 -9.87 -14.27 12.09
CA LYS A 289 -9.69 -12.95 12.71
C LYS A 289 -8.22 -12.62 12.99
N PHE A 290 -7.39 -13.62 13.29
CA PHE A 290 -5.97 -13.43 13.58
C PHE A 290 -5.15 -13.13 12.32
N ILE A 291 -5.24 -13.95 11.27
CA ILE A 291 -4.47 -13.77 10.01
C ILE A 291 -4.82 -12.49 9.22
N ASN A 292 -5.92 -11.83 9.60
CA ASN A 292 -6.37 -10.57 9.02
C ASN A 292 -6.18 -9.35 9.94
N SER A 293 -5.63 -9.54 11.14
CA SER A 293 -5.30 -8.43 12.03
C SER A 293 -4.14 -7.59 11.48
N THR A 294 -3.95 -6.40 12.02
CA THR A 294 -2.87 -5.50 11.57
C THR A 294 -1.49 -6.09 11.85
N GLU A 295 -1.31 -6.74 13.01
CA GLU A 295 -0.04 -7.38 13.36
C GLU A 295 0.31 -8.48 12.34
N ALA A 296 -0.64 -9.38 12.04
CA ALA A 296 -0.45 -10.50 11.11
C ALA A 296 -0.29 -10.09 9.63
N ARG A 297 -0.51 -8.81 9.29
CA ARG A 297 -0.23 -8.25 7.96
C ARG A 297 1.24 -7.84 7.84
N ILE A 298 1.78 -7.23 8.89
CA ILE A 298 3.18 -6.78 8.99
C ILE A 298 4.08 -8.01 9.18
N ASP A 299 3.87 -8.72 10.28
CA ASP A 299 4.65 -9.90 10.64
C ASP A 299 3.86 -11.17 10.34
N ALA A 300 4.48 -12.11 9.63
CA ALA A 300 3.82 -13.38 9.32
C ALA A 300 3.76 -14.25 10.59
N PRO A 301 2.59 -14.76 11.00
CA PRO A 301 2.45 -15.51 12.23
C PRO A 301 3.23 -16.83 12.17
N ASP A 302 3.79 -17.25 13.29
CA ASP A 302 4.52 -18.51 13.38
C ASP A 302 3.59 -19.71 13.69
N TYR A 303 4.17 -20.90 13.81
CA TYR A 303 3.40 -22.10 14.20
C TYR A 303 2.84 -22.03 15.63
N GLN A 304 3.59 -21.43 16.56
CA GLN A 304 3.25 -21.31 17.97
C GLN A 304 2.10 -20.32 18.18
N ASP A 305 2.02 -19.24 17.41
CA ASP A 305 0.93 -18.28 17.37
C ASP A 305 -0.38 -18.95 16.97
N ILE A 306 -0.36 -19.66 15.84
CA ILE A 306 -1.53 -20.43 15.36
C ILE A 306 -1.93 -21.49 16.37
N LEU A 307 -0.98 -22.19 16.99
CA LEU A 307 -1.25 -23.16 18.06
C LEU A 307 -1.88 -22.48 19.31
N GLN A 308 -1.41 -21.31 19.71
CA GLN A 308 -2.02 -20.54 20.80
C GLN A 308 -3.46 -20.11 20.46
N VAL A 309 -3.70 -19.64 19.25
CA VAL A 309 -5.04 -19.28 18.75
C VAL A 309 -5.99 -20.48 18.79
N VAL A 310 -5.54 -21.64 18.30
CA VAL A 310 -6.30 -22.91 18.33
C VAL A 310 -6.60 -23.37 19.76
N ARG A 311 -5.61 -23.30 20.67
CA ARG A 311 -5.80 -23.68 22.08
C ARG A 311 -6.78 -22.76 22.81
N ARG A 312 -6.60 -21.43 22.67
CA ARG A 312 -7.52 -20.42 23.24
C ARG A 312 -8.94 -20.57 22.71
N ALA A 313 -9.13 -20.94 21.44
CA ALA A 313 -10.44 -21.22 20.87
C ALA A 313 -11.09 -22.49 21.46
N ASN A 314 -10.33 -23.58 21.59
CA ASN A 314 -10.80 -24.83 22.22
C ASN A 314 -11.20 -24.64 23.69
N GLU A 315 -10.40 -23.88 24.46
CA GLU A 315 -10.67 -23.55 25.86
C GLU A 315 -11.93 -22.67 25.99
N ARG A 316 -12.02 -21.57 25.21
CA ARG A 316 -13.15 -20.63 25.23
C ARG A 316 -14.49 -21.27 24.84
N HIS A 317 -14.48 -22.21 23.89
CA HIS A 317 -15.68 -22.86 23.38
C HIS A 317 -15.91 -24.28 23.93
N ASN A 318 -15.12 -24.70 24.93
CA ASN A 318 -15.24 -26.01 25.58
C ASN A 318 -15.29 -27.21 24.61
N LEU A 319 -14.52 -27.15 23.52
CA LEU A 319 -14.54 -28.18 22.46
C LEU A 319 -13.90 -29.52 22.90
N ARG A 320 -13.24 -29.54 24.07
CA ARG A 320 -12.66 -30.74 24.73
C ARG A 320 -11.72 -31.56 23.84
N LEU A 321 -11.05 -30.92 22.87
CA LEU A 321 -10.16 -31.62 21.94
C LEU A 321 -8.85 -32.05 22.63
N PRO A 322 -8.38 -33.28 22.43
CA PRO A 322 -7.11 -33.75 22.99
C PRO A 322 -5.92 -33.01 22.37
N ARG A 323 -4.86 -32.83 23.17
CA ARG A 323 -3.66 -32.05 22.78
C ARG A 323 -3.01 -32.49 21.45
N LYS A 324 -3.05 -33.78 21.13
CA LYS A 324 -2.59 -34.30 19.83
C LYS A 324 -3.40 -33.73 18.66
N GLN A 325 -4.73 -33.80 18.74
CA GLN A 325 -5.63 -33.26 17.72
C GLN A 325 -5.51 -31.73 17.60
N LEU A 326 -5.31 -31.01 18.71
CA LEU A 326 -5.03 -29.56 18.67
C LEU A 326 -3.74 -29.23 17.91
N ASN A 327 -2.65 -29.97 18.15
CA ASN A 327 -1.41 -29.79 17.41
C ASN A 327 -1.57 -30.12 15.93
N ASP A 328 -2.31 -31.18 15.58
CA ASP A 328 -2.46 -31.59 14.18
C ASP A 328 -3.38 -30.61 13.41
N ILE A 329 -4.44 -30.07 14.05
CA ILE A 329 -5.22 -28.94 13.53
C ILE A 329 -4.34 -27.70 13.36
N ALA A 330 -3.51 -27.35 14.35
CA ALA A 330 -2.65 -26.17 14.28
C ALA A 330 -1.58 -26.26 13.18
N LYS A 331 -1.00 -27.44 12.94
CA LYS A 331 -0.02 -27.65 11.85
C LYS A 331 -0.65 -27.46 10.48
N GLU A 332 -1.83 -28.04 10.25
CA GLU A 332 -2.51 -27.92 8.96
C GLU A 332 -3.05 -26.50 8.75
N ALA A 333 -3.63 -25.90 9.79
CA ALA A 333 -4.01 -24.49 9.80
C ALA A 333 -2.83 -23.59 9.44
N PHE A 334 -1.69 -23.73 10.13
CA PHE A 334 -0.48 -22.95 9.89
C PHE A 334 0.00 -23.08 8.43
N ARG A 335 0.07 -24.30 7.89
CA ARG A 335 0.45 -24.53 6.48
C ARG A 335 -0.51 -23.85 5.50
N GLU A 336 -1.82 -24.03 5.68
CA GLU A 336 -2.84 -23.44 4.81
C GLU A 336 -2.82 -21.91 4.87
N THR A 337 -2.74 -21.33 6.07
CA THR A 337 -2.70 -19.88 6.25
C THR A 337 -1.39 -19.28 5.76
N ALA A 338 -0.25 -19.94 5.99
CA ALA A 338 1.06 -19.48 5.51
C ALA A 338 1.11 -19.45 3.98
N SER A 339 0.59 -20.49 3.30
CA SER A 339 0.44 -20.47 1.83
C SER A 339 -0.41 -19.27 1.39
N ARG A 340 -1.61 -19.07 1.95
CA ARG A 340 -2.48 -17.95 1.56
C ARG A 340 -1.87 -16.57 1.83
N ILE A 341 -1.11 -16.41 2.92
CA ILE A 341 -0.39 -15.16 3.22
C ILE A 341 0.75 -14.95 2.22
N GLN A 342 1.50 -16.01 1.87
CA GLN A 342 2.54 -15.97 0.85
C GLN A 342 1.96 -15.64 -0.53
N ASP A 343 0.88 -16.29 -0.93
CA ASP A 343 0.18 -16.06 -2.19
C ASP A 343 -0.36 -14.62 -2.26
N ARG A 344 -0.96 -14.11 -1.18
CA ARG A 344 -1.42 -12.71 -1.07
C ARG A 344 -0.25 -11.71 -1.21
N ARG A 345 0.88 -11.97 -0.54
CA ARG A 345 2.09 -11.13 -0.65
C ARG A 345 2.72 -11.21 -2.05
N HIS A 346 2.70 -12.38 -2.69
CA HIS A 346 3.22 -12.56 -4.05
C HIS A 346 2.35 -11.86 -5.10
N LEU A 347 1.02 -11.99 -5.01
CA LEU A 347 0.09 -11.29 -5.88
C LEU A 347 0.18 -9.77 -5.70
N ASP A 348 0.28 -9.28 -4.46
CA ASP A 348 0.48 -7.85 -4.20
C ASP A 348 1.78 -7.33 -4.81
N LEU A 349 2.88 -8.08 -4.72
CA LEU A 349 4.11 -7.76 -5.44
C LEU A 349 3.86 -7.72 -6.96
N VAL A 350 3.31 -8.78 -7.57
CA VAL A 350 3.12 -8.86 -9.03
C VAL A 350 2.23 -7.74 -9.58
N TYR A 351 1.19 -7.31 -8.86
CA TYR A 351 0.30 -6.23 -9.31
C TYR A 351 0.82 -4.82 -9.05
N ASN A 352 1.76 -4.63 -8.13
CA ASN A 352 2.29 -3.32 -7.72
C ASN A 352 3.82 -3.19 -7.95
N PHE A 353 4.40 -4.02 -8.81
CA PHE A 353 5.83 -4.03 -9.10
C PHE A 353 6.20 -3.03 -10.21
N GLY A 354 7.28 -2.27 -9.97
CA GLY A 354 7.91 -1.42 -10.99
C GLY A 354 7.26 -0.03 -11.12
N SER A 355 7.23 0.47 -12.36
CA SER A 355 6.71 1.79 -12.74
C SER A 355 6.17 1.80 -14.17
N HIS A 356 5.82 2.97 -14.70
CA HIS A 356 5.39 3.19 -16.08
C HIS A 356 6.37 2.66 -17.15
N LEU A 357 7.65 2.52 -16.79
CA LEU A 357 8.68 1.94 -17.66
C LEU A 357 8.53 0.41 -17.82
N THR A 358 7.96 -0.27 -16.81
CA THR A 358 7.79 -1.72 -16.78
C THR A 358 6.36 -2.18 -17.10
N ASP A 359 5.36 -1.30 -17.05
CA ASP A 359 3.95 -1.63 -17.33
C ASP A 359 3.72 -2.28 -18.70
N ALA A 360 4.57 -1.98 -19.69
CA ALA A 360 4.50 -2.55 -21.03
C ALA A 360 5.15 -3.96 -21.15
N TYR A 361 5.72 -4.51 -20.08
CA TYR A 361 6.42 -5.79 -20.08
C TYR A 361 5.55 -6.95 -20.56
N LYS A 362 6.10 -7.75 -21.47
CA LYS A 362 5.49 -8.98 -21.99
C LYS A 362 6.54 -10.08 -22.06
N PRO A 363 6.32 -11.26 -21.46
CA PRO A 363 7.26 -12.39 -21.55
C PRO A 363 7.56 -12.84 -22.98
N THR A 364 6.68 -12.55 -23.94
CA THR A 364 6.85 -12.86 -25.37
C THR A 364 7.77 -11.87 -26.11
N SER A 365 8.15 -10.76 -25.47
CA SER A 365 8.98 -9.70 -26.06
C SER A 365 10.42 -9.72 -25.52
N ASP A 366 10.84 -10.82 -24.90
CA ASP A 366 12.21 -11.04 -24.42
C ASP A 366 13.17 -11.25 -25.63
N PRO A 367 14.20 -10.40 -25.82
CA PRO A 367 15.19 -10.55 -26.89
C PRO A 367 15.93 -11.89 -26.89
N ALA A 368 16.02 -12.57 -25.74
CA ALA A 368 16.64 -13.89 -25.63
C ALA A 368 15.82 -15.04 -26.24
N LEU A 369 14.62 -14.76 -26.76
CA LEU A 369 13.84 -15.67 -27.60
C LEU A 369 14.31 -15.65 -29.06
N GLU A 370 14.81 -14.50 -29.53
CA GLU A 370 15.25 -14.30 -30.92
C GLU A 370 16.77 -14.52 -31.09
N ASP A 371 17.59 -14.13 -30.10
CA ASP A 371 19.05 -14.35 -30.13
C ASP A 371 19.51 -15.59 -29.34
N PRO A 372 19.96 -16.67 -30.01
CA PRO A 372 20.48 -17.87 -29.35
C PRO A 372 21.80 -17.64 -28.60
N SER A 373 22.54 -16.56 -28.89
CA SER A 373 23.81 -16.22 -28.24
C SER A 373 23.58 -15.61 -26.86
N LEU A 374 22.71 -14.59 -26.77
CA LEU A 374 22.15 -14.07 -25.52
C LEU A 374 21.50 -15.19 -24.71
N GLN A 375 20.66 -16.04 -25.32
CA GLN A 375 20.02 -17.14 -24.62
C GLN A 375 21.03 -18.12 -23.98
N ARG A 376 22.11 -18.48 -24.70
CA ARG A 376 23.19 -19.30 -24.14
C ARG A 376 23.90 -18.62 -22.98
N LYS A 377 24.16 -17.31 -23.07
CA LYS A 377 24.77 -16.53 -21.99
C LYS A 377 23.88 -16.46 -20.76
N LEU A 378 22.57 -16.25 -20.92
CA LEU A 378 21.61 -16.22 -19.82
C LEU A 378 21.45 -17.58 -19.12
N ARG A 379 21.53 -18.70 -19.86
CA ARG A 379 21.56 -20.05 -19.26
C ARG A 379 22.79 -20.26 -18.37
N SER A 380 23.98 -19.93 -18.87
CA SER A 380 25.22 -19.99 -18.08
C SER A 380 25.19 -19.06 -16.85
N ASN A 381 24.65 -17.83 -17.00
CA ASN A 381 24.45 -16.92 -15.89
C ASN A 381 23.46 -17.49 -14.85
N ARG A 382 22.43 -18.23 -15.28
CA ARG A 382 21.44 -18.86 -14.39
C ARG A 382 22.02 -20.02 -13.59
N GLU A 383 22.86 -20.86 -14.20
CA GLU A 383 23.60 -21.93 -13.53
C GLU A 383 24.51 -21.34 -12.44
N LEU A 384 25.38 -20.40 -12.81
CA LEU A 384 26.26 -19.69 -11.88
C LEU A 384 25.51 -19.01 -10.73
N ALA A 385 24.33 -18.45 -10.99
CA ALA A 385 23.50 -17.81 -9.97
C ALA A 385 22.91 -18.82 -8.97
N ILE A 386 22.51 -20.01 -9.43
CA ILE A 386 22.04 -21.08 -8.54
C ILE A 386 23.19 -21.59 -7.67
N ASP A 387 24.36 -21.81 -8.26
CA ASP A 387 25.54 -22.29 -7.54
C ASP A 387 25.98 -21.29 -6.45
N ARG A 388 26.11 -20.00 -6.80
CA ARG A 388 26.43 -18.95 -5.81
C ARG A 388 25.44 -18.85 -4.66
N LEU A 389 24.14 -19.05 -4.90
CA LEU A 389 23.13 -19.07 -3.83
C LEU A 389 23.32 -20.30 -2.92
N ASN A 390 23.59 -21.47 -3.51
CA ASN A 390 23.88 -22.70 -2.75
C ASN A 390 25.19 -22.56 -1.95
N ASP A 391 26.22 -21.95 -2.51
CA ASP A 391 27.52 -21.71 -1.84
C ASP A 391 27.34 -20.84 -0.59
N VAL A 392 26.56 -19.76 -0.69
CA VAL A 392 26.26 -18.89 0.46
C VAL A 392 25.48 -19.66 1.53
N ILE A 393 24.42 -20.38 1.16
CA ILE A 393 23.63 -21.18 2.10
C ILE A 393 24.51 -22.25 2.79
N SER A 394 25.38 -22.92 2.03
CA SER A 394 26.28 -23.95 2.54
C SER A 394 27.33 -23.37 3.47
N LYS A 395 27.99 -22.27 3.09
CA LYS A 395 28.95 -21.53 3.91
C LYS A 395 28.38 -21.11 5.27
N TYR A 396 27.13 -20.62 5.32
CA TYR A 396 26.50 -20.27 6.59
C TYR A 396 25.95 -21.48 7.37
N THR A 397 25.60 -22.58 6.69
CA THR A 397 25.29 -23.86 7.37
C THR A 397 26.53 -24.39 8.09
N SER A 398 27.66 -24.54 7.40
CA SER A 398 28.90 -25.06 8.00
C SER A 398 29.40 -24.16 9.13
N LYS A 399 29.36 -22.83 8.96
CA LYS A 399 29.69 -21.90 10.07
C LYS A 399 28.82 -22.10 11.31
N GLN A 400 27.54 -22.45 11.17
CA GLN A 400 26.68 -22.76 12.31
C GLN A 400 27.12 -24.08 12.96
N GLU A 401 27.37 -25.12 12.17
CA GLU A 401 27.85 -26.43 12.63
C GLU A 401 29.19 -26.30 13.37
N ASP A 402 30.16 -25.57 12.81
CA ASP A 402 31.47 -25.26 13.42
C ASP A 402 31.31 -24.53 14.77
N THR A 403 30.37 -23.59 14.86
CA THR A 403 30.10 -22.82 16.08
C THR A 403 29.46 -23.69 17.16
N GLU A 404 28.51 -24.55 16.79
CA GLU A 404 27.89 -25.52 17.69
C GLU A 404 28.91 -26.57 18.18
N GLU A 405 29.85 -27.00 17.34
CA GLU A 405 30.94 -27.90 17.73
C GLU A 405 31.93 -27.22 18.69
N GLN A 406 32.35 -25.99 18.39
CA GLN A 406 33.20 -25.21 19.32
C GLN A 406 32.52 -24.97 20.67
N GLU A 407 31.21 -24.74 20.71
CA GLU A 407 30.47 -24.67 21.98
C GLU A 407 30.44 -26.02 22.72
N ARG A 408 30.25 -27.14 22.02
CA ARG A 408 30.30 -28.48 22.64
C ARG A 408 31.67 -28.78 23.23
N LEU A 409 32.75 -28.43 22.53
CA LEU A 409 34.12 -28.58 23.02
C LEU A 409 34.36 -27.74 24.27
N LYS A 410 34.01 -26.44 24.24
CA LYS A 410 34.11 -25.54 25.42
C LYS A 410 33.31 -26.03 26.62
N ARG A 411 32.11 -26.58 26.41
CA ARG A 411 31.31 -27.22 27.47
C ARG A 411 32.03 -28.45 28.03
N SER A 412 32.56 -29.32 27.18
CA SER A 412 33.32 -30.51 27.61
C SER A 412 34.61 -30.16 28.36
N GLU A 413 35.31 -29.09 28.01
CA GLU A 413 36.52 -28.62 28.72
C GLU A 413 36.17 -28.02 30.08
N LYS A 414 35.07 -27.28 30.18
CA LYS A 414 34.52 -26.78 31.44
C LYS A 414 34.07 -27.91 32.37
N ASP A 415 33.47 -28.97 31.82
CA ASP A 415 33.06 -30.15 32.60
C ASP A 415 34.26 -30.99 33.07
N LYS A 416 35.36 -31.04 32.29
CA LYS A 416 36.62 -31.68 32.71
C LYS A 416 37.29 -30.90 33.84
N SER A 417 37.49 -29.60 33.68
CA SER A 417 38.11 -28.74 34.70
C SER A 417 37.29 -28.69 36.01
N ASN A 418 35.95 -28.64 35.95
CA ASN A 418 35.12 -28.78 37.15
C ASN A 418 35.29 -30.15 37.85
N LYS A 419 35.46 -31.25 37.11
CA LYS A 419 35.72 -32.57 37.70
C LYS A 419 37.09 -32.65 38.36
N GLU A 420 38.12 -32.04 37.77
CA GLU A 420 39.45 -31.97 38.36
C GLU A 420 39.45 -31.17 39.67
N VAL A 421 38.76 -30.02 39.71
CA VAL A 421 38.58 -29.22 40.95
C VAL A 421 37.83 -30.01 42.03
N HIS A 422 36.74 -30.73 41.68
CA HIS A 422 36.04 -31.58 42.65
C HIS A 422 36.88 -32.78 43.14
N THR A 423 37.74 -33.34 42.29
CA THR A 423 38.63 -34.45 42.68
C THR A 423 39.74 -33.97 43.60
N ALA A 424 40.29 -32.77 43.38
CA ALA A 424 41.25 -32.14 44.29
C ALA A 424 40.63 -31.81 45.66
N ALA A 425 39.40 -31.28 45.69
CA ALA A 425 38.69 -30.98 46.93
C ALA A 425 38.31 -32.26 47.73
N GLY A 426 38.05 -33.38 47.05
CA GLY A 426 37.76 -34.66 47.68
C GLY A 426 38.97 -35.34 48.35
N SER A 427 40.19 -34.86 48.11
CA SER A 427 41.42 -35.43 48.67
C SER A 427 41.87 -34.80 50.00
N VAL A 428 41.09 -33.86 50.56
CA VAL A 428 41.43 -33.14 51.81
C VAL A 428 40.24 -33.09 52.78
N ILE A 429 39.69 -34.26 53.14
CA ILE A 429 39.08 -34.56 54.47
C ILE A 429 39.18 -36.08 54.68
N SER A 430 40.14 -36.51 55.48
CA SER A 430 40.17 -37.88 56.04
C SER A 430 41.08 -37.97 57.26
N GLN A 431 40.74 -37.26 58.33
CA GLN A 431 41.21 -37.53 59.71
C GLN A 431 40.40 -36.74 60.74
N GLN A 432 39.26 -37.28 61.19
CA GLN A 432 38.89 -37.47 62.60
C GLN A 432 37.47 -38.07 62.75
N GLU A 433 37.21 -38.65 63.91
CA GLU A 433 36.12 -39.60 64.19
C GLU A 433 34.78 -38.90 64.54
N GLY A 434 33.66 -39.62 64.39
CA GLY A 434 32.38 -39.25 65.03
C GLY A 434 31.11 -39.51 64.22
N SER A 435 30.37 -40.55 64.57
CA SER A 435 28.93 -40.67 64.28
C SER A 435 28.12 -39.78 65.26
N PRO A 436 26.79 -39.51 65.10
CA PRO A 436 25.83 -40.17 64.20
C PRO A 436 24.78 -39.25 63.49
N HIS A 437 23.88 -39.89 62.72
CA HIS A 437 22.47 -39.51 62.46
C HIS A 437 22.10 -38.06 62.05
N PHE A 438 21.53 -37.89 60.85
CA PHE A 438 20.14 -37.39 60.73
C PHE A 438 19.52 -37.63 59.33
N SER A 439 18.22 -37.91 59.31
CA SER A 439 17.40 -38.06 58.11
C SER A 439 16.78 -36.73 57.68
N LEU A 440 16.77 -36.40 56.39
CA LEU A 440 15.84 -35.41 55.83
C LEU A 440 15.50 -35.74 54.36
N GLY A 441 14.20 -35.93 54.10
CA GLY A 441 13.69 -36.15 52.75
C GLY A 441 13.46 -34.83 52.01
N PHE A 442 13.73 -34.83 50.70
CA PHE A 442 13.37 -33.71 49.83
C PHE A 442 11.89 -33.77 49.46
N ALA A 443 11.06 -33.05 50.21
CA ALA A 443 9.72 -32.68 49.77
C ALA A 443 9.82 -31.54 48.75
N CYS A 444 9.43 -31.79 47.50
CA CYS A 444 9.28 -30.74 46.49
C CYS A 444 7.95 -30.00 46.75
N SER A 445 8.01 -28.87 47.45
CA SER A 445 6.83 -28.03 47.70
C SER A 445 6.66 -26.97 46.62
N TYR A 446 5.41 -26.76 46.22
CA TYR A 446 4.99 -25.73 45.29
C TYR A 446 5.33 -24.33 45.83
N CYS A 447 5.78 -23.43 44.96
CA CYS A 447 5.80 -22.00 45.25
C CYS A 447 4.63 -21.31 44.51
N VAL A 448 3.75 -20.67 45.27
CA VAL A 448 2.60 -19.91 44.78
C VAL A 448 2.94 -18.43 44.92
N CYS A 449 2.91 -17.68 43.82
CA CYS A 449 3.09 -16.23 43.88
C CYS A 449 1.80 -15.54 44.33
N VAL A 450 1.84 -14.90 45.49
CA VAL A 450 0.92 -13.81 45.89
C VAL A 450 1.80 -12.59 46.14
N GLY A 451 1.39 -11.43 45.62
CA GLY A 451 2.26 -10.25 45.53
C GLY A 451 2.32 -9.38 46.79
N VAL A 452 2.82 -8.16 46.57
CA VAL A 452 2.98 -7.01 47.50
C VAL A 452 4.29 -6.97 48.30
N GLY A 453 5.12 -5.97 47.98
CA GLY A 453 6.01 -5.30 48.93
C GLY A 453 7.45 -5.82 49.06
N CYS A 454 8.41 -5.07 48.50
CA CYS A 454 9.81 -5.17 48.92
C CYS A 454 10.03 -4.33 50.19
N VAL A 455 10.65 -4.92 51.21
CA VAL A 455 11.23 -4.21 52.36
C VAL A 455 12.66 -4.70 52.51
N GLU A 456 13.62 -3.77 52.57
CA GLU A 456 15.04 -4.12 52.74
C GLU A 456 15.32 -4.60 54.17
N SER A 457 16.16 -5.62 54.29
CA SER A 457 16.91 -5.90 55.52
C SER A 457 18.21 -6.62 55.16
N PRO A 458 19.38 -6.12 55.60
CA PRO A 458 20.67 -6.66 55.17
C PRO A 458 21.11 -7.81 56.07
N LEU A 459 21.54 -8.92 55.48
CA LEU A 459 22.55 -9.87 55.99
C LEU A 459 22.65 -11.09 55.06
N PHE A 460 23.68 -11.11 54.19
CA PHE A 460 24.49 -12.27 53.74
C PHE A 460 25.20 -11.95 52.42
N VAL A 461 26.36 -11.28 52.51
CA VAL A 461 27.29 -11.15 51.38
C VAL A 461 28.22 -12.36 51.40
N SER A 462 27.96 -13.37 50.55
CA SER A 462 28.88 -14.50 50.28
C SER A 462 28.52 -15.29 49.01
N ASN A 463 28.36 -14.61 47.85
CA ASN A 463 28.66 -15.18 46.52
C ASN A 463 28.41 -14.17 45.36
N PRO A 464 29.43 -13.78 44.56
CA PRO A 464 29.22 -12.82 43.47
C PRO A 464 28.38 -13.34 42.30
N LEU A 465 28.23 -14.67 42.13
CA LEU A 465 27.46 -15.28 41.04
C LEU A 465 25.94 -15.19 41.20
N ASN A 466 25.41 -15.00 42.41
CA ASN A 466 23.95 -14.88 42.62
C ASN A 466 23.44 -13.44 42.40
N TYR A 467 24.26 -12.42 42.61
CA TYR A 467 23.87 -11.01 42.42
C TYR A 467 23.52 -10.73 40.95
N GLN A 468 24.35 -11.24 40.03
CA GLN A 468 24.18 -11.06 38.59
C GLN A 468 22.93 -11.78 38.04
N ARG A 469 22.55 -12.90 38.66
CA ARG A 469 21.34 -13.67 38.31
C ARG A 469 20.05 -13.02 38.84
N CYS A 470 20.14 -12.30 39.97
CA CYS A 470 19.03 -11.53 40.50
C CYS A 470 18.76 -10.26 39.68
N MET A 471 19.80 -9.51 39.30
CA MET A 471 19.65 -8.33 38.43
C MET A 471 19.09 -8.67 37.04
N MET A 472 19.52 -9.76 36.40
CA MET A 472 18.93 -10.18 35.12
C MET A 472 17.43 -10.48 35.22
N ASN A 473 16.99 -11.13 36.29
CA ASN A 473 15.56 -11.45 36.47
C ASN A 473 14.71 -10.21 36.82
N CYS A 474 15.25 -9.18 37.48
CA CYS A 474 14.55 -7.90 37.66
C CYS A 474 14.40 -7.13 36.33
N CYS A 475 15.46 -7.01 35.54
CA CYS A 475 15.39 -6.30 34.25
C CYS A 475 14.40 -6.95 33.27
N ILE A 476 14.31 -8.29 33.26
CA ILE A 476 13.35 -9.02 32.41
C ILE A 476 11.88 -8.72 32.80
N CYS A 477 11.59 -8.44 34.07
CA CYS A 477 10.24 -8.05 34.49
C CYS A 477 9.87 -6.59 34.13
N GLN A 478 10.85 -5.68 34.05
CA GLN A 478 10.57 -4.27 33.68
C GLN A 478 10.43 -4.06 32.16
N ILE A 479 11.09 -4.88 31.33
CA ILE A 479 11.02 -4.78 29.86
C ILE A 479 9.67 -5.29 29.30
N LEU A 480 8.87 -6.02 30.09
CA LEU A 480 7.54 -6.51 29.68
C LEU A 480 6.37 -5.59 30.08
N THR A 481 6.64 -4.33 30.47
CA THR A 481 5.59 -3.34 30.84
C THR A 481 5.83 -1.94 30.25
N ILE A 482 6.34 -1.88 29.01
CA ILE A 482 6.31 -0.68 28.15
C ILE A 482 5.79 -1.13 26.78
#